data_AF-A0A537UQ90-F1
#
_entry.id   AF-A0A537UQ90-F1
#
_cell.length_a   1.000
_cell.length_b   1.000
_cell.length_c   1.000
_cell.angle_alpha   90.00
_cell.angle_beta   90.00
_cell.angle_gamma   90.00
#
_symmetry.space_group_name_H-M   'P 1'
#
loop_
_entity.id
_entity.type
_entity.pdbx_description
1 polymer ?
#
loop_
_entity_poly.entity_id
_entity_poly.type
_entity_poly.pdbx_seq_one_letter_code
_entity_poly.pdbx_strand_id
1 'polypeptide(L)'
;MSDREPASPIVRATYRLQFHKGFTFRDATALVPYLAQLGISHIYASPLMEARPGSTHGYDIVNHNRLNPEIGSEAEFAALVATLKKHGMGLILDIVPNHMAVGGADNAWWLDVLEWGEASPYAGYFDINWDPLREDLKGRVLLPVLGDQYGAVLERGEIE
;
A
#
# COMPACT_ATOMS: atom_id res chain seq x y z
N MET A 1 40.59 6.65 -1.51
CA MET A 1 40.19 5.30 -1.04
C MET A 1 38.69 5.21 -1.26
N SER A 2 38.24 4.28 -2.09
CA SER A 2 36.82 4.06 -2.36
C SER A 2 36.25 3.26 -1.19
N ASP A 3 35.49 3.92 -0.31
CA ASP A 3 34.70 3.25 0.71
C ASP A 3 33.63 2.43 -0.01
N ARG A 4 33.87 1.14 -0.17
CA ARG A 4 32.82 0.20 -0.57
C ARG A 4 31.74 0.24 0.52
N GLU A 5 30.50 0.51 0.14
CA GLU A 5 29.36 0.29 1.02
C GLU A 5 29.48 -1.12 1.64
N PRO A 6 29.26 -1.27 2.95
CA PRO A 6 29.29 -2.56 3.59
C PRO A 6 28.28 -3.47 2.88
N ALA A 7 28.69 -4.70 2.57
CA ALA A 7 27.83 -5.69 1.95
C ALA A 7 26.55 -5.88 2.79
N SER A 8 25.39 -5.95 2.13
CA SER A 8 24.12 -6.22 2.80
C SER A 8 24.23 -7.45 3.71
N PRO A 9 23.72 -7.39 4.95
CA PRO A 9 23.81 -8.52 5.87
C PRO A 9 23.16 -9.76 5.26
N ILE A 10 23.77 -10.92 5.47
CA ILE A 10 23.21 -12.19 5.01
C ILE A 10 21.89 -12.45 5.76
N VAL A 11 20.85 -12.82 5.03
CA VAL A 11 19.57 -13.22 5.62
C VAL A 11 19.75 -14.55 6.36
N ARG A 12 19.56 -14.53 7.68
CA ARG A 12 19.67 -15.72 8.56
C ARG A 12 18.37 -16.03 9.28
N ALA A 13 17.72 -14.99 9.80
CA ALA A 13 16.44 -15.06 10.50
C ALA A 13 15.67 -13.76 10.26
N THR A 14 14.38 -13.88 9.93
CA THR A 14 13.46 -12.76 9.71
C THR A 14 12.47 -12.64 10.85
N TYR A 15 12.02 -11.42 11.14
CA TYR A 15 10.94 -11.16 12.10
C TYR A 15 9.87 -10.28 11.45
N ARG A 16 8.63 -10.80 11.34
CA ARG A 16 7.52 -10.10 10.69
C ARG A 16 6.98 -9.00 11.60
N LEU A 17 6.90 -7.78 11.09
CA LEU A 17 6.25 -6.65 11.75
C LEU A 17 5.04 -6.18 10.93
N GLN A 18 3.92 -5.99 11.63
CA GLN A 18 2.66 -5.51 11.06
C GLN A 18 2.53 -4.01 11.34
N PHE A 19 2.82 -3.17 10.34
CA PHE A 19 2.71 -1.72 10.45
C PHE A 19 1.26 -1.26 10.27
N HIS A 20 0.82 -0.37 11.15
CA HIS A 20 -0.47 0.32 11.10
C HIS A 20 -0.41 1.54 12.04
N LYS A 21 -1.47 2.35 12.12
CA LYS A 21 -1.50 3.53 13.00
C LYS A 21 -1.19 3.30 14.49
N GLY A 22 -1.28 2.05 14.96
CA GLY A 22 -0.98 1.65 16.33
C GLY A 22 0.38 0.98 16.51
N PHE A 23 1.12 0.77 15.43
CA PHE A 23 2.48 0.24 15.43
C PHE A 23 3.26 0.82 14.23
N THR A 24 4.05 1.85 14.50
CA THR A 24 4.65 2.77 13.52
C THR A 24 6.14 2.50 13.31
N PHE A 25 6.79 3.27 12.42
CA PHE A 25 8.25 3.24 12.27
C PHE A 25 8.99 3.58 13.57
N ARG A 26 8.44 4.45 14.42
CA ARG A 26 9.04 4.77 15.73
C ARG A 26 9.02 3.56 16.65
N ASP A 27 7.91 2.84 16.69
CA ASP A 27 7.75 1.65 17.54
C ASP A 27 8.68 0.52 17.07
N ALA A 28 8.74 0.29 15.76
CA ALA A 28 9.68 -0.66 15.18
C ALA A 28 11.14 -0.27 15.48
N THR A 29 11.48 1.01 15.40
CA THR A 29 12.83 1.52 15.72
C THR A 29 13.21 1.21 17.17
N ALA A 30 12.29 1.41 18.10
CA ALA A 30 12.51 1.11 19.52
C ALA A 30 12.71 -0.38 19.80
N LEU A 31 12.15 -1.27 18.98
CA LEU A 31 12.32 -2.73 19.10
C LEU A 31 13.64 -3.26 18.51
N VAL A 32 14.31 -2.52 17.61
CA VAL A 32 15.51 -3.00 16.92
C VAL A 32 16.58 -3.55 17.87
N PRO A 33 16.96 -2.88 18.99
CA PRO A 33 17.98 -3.41 19.90
C PRO A 33 17.62 -4.77 20.50
N TYR A 34 16.34 -4.96 20.86
CA TYR A 34 15.84 -6.23 21.37
C TYR A 34 15.90 -7.33 20.31
N LEU A 35 15.44 -7.05 19.09
CA LEU A 35 15.47 -8.02 17.99
C LEU A 35 16.90 -8.40 17.60
N ALA A 36 17.83 -7.44 17.63
CA ALA A 36 19.25 -7.69 17.42
C ALA A 36 19.81 -8.64 18.50
N GLN A 37 19.49 -8.40 19.77
CA GLN A 37 19.91 -9.27 20.89
C GLN A 37 19.30 -10.68 20.78
N LEU A 38 18.07 -10.79 20.30
CA LEU A 38 17.40 -12.06 20.02
C LEU A 38 18.08 -12.86 18.89
N GLY A 39 18.90 -12.20 18.06
CA GLY A 39 19.62 -12.82 16.94
C GLY A 39 18.91 -12.69 15.60
N ILE A 40 17.87 -11.86 15.50
CA ILE A 40 17.18 -11.56 14.24
C ILE A 40 18.14 -10.81 13.31
N SER A 41 18.20 -11.22 12.05
CA SER A 41 19.04 -10.56 11.04
C SER A 41 18.28 -9.51 10.24
N HIS A 42 16.98 -9.70 10.02
CA HIS A 42 16.17 -8.83 9.17
C HIS A 42 14.78 -8.62 9.78
N ILE A 43 14.29 -7.39 9.73
CA ILE A 43 12.85 -7.15 9.84
C ILE A 43 12.22 -7.52 8.50
N TYR A 44 11.12 -8.26 8.54
CA TYR A 44 10.22 -8.42 7.41
C TYR A 44 9.02 -7.49 7.64
N ALA A 45 8.96 -6.38 6.92
CA ALA A 45 7.90 -5.40 7.06
C ALA A 45 6.66 -5.80 6.25
N SER A 46 5.46 -5.57 6.79
CA SER A 46 4.24 -5.45 5.98
C SER A 46 4.36 -4.31 4.95
N PRO A 47 3.42 -4.19 3.99
CA PRO A 47 3.48 -3.12 2.99
C PRO A 47 3.58 -1.73 3.64
N LEU A 48 4.42 -0.88 3.07
CA LEU A 48 4.74 0.44 3.61
C LEU A 48 4.17 1.60 2.77
N MET A 49 3.69 1.33 1.56
CA MET A 49 3.14 2.34 0.67
C MET A 49 1.78 2.82 1.16
N GLU A 50 1.39 4.03 0.76
CA GLU A 50 0.14 4.67 1.16
C GLU A 50 -1.07 3.80 0.80
N ALA A 51 -1.75 3.35 1.85
CA ALA A 51 -2.93 2.52 1.81
C ALA A 51 -4.16 3.33 2.26
N ARG A 52 -5.35 2.75 2.08
CA ARG A 52 -6.61 3.35 2.52
C ARG A 52 -6.50 3.86 3.97
N PRO A 53 -7.00 5.07 4.29
CA PRO A 53 -7.01 5.58 5.66
C PRO A 53 -7.62 4.59 6.64
N GLY A 54 -6.95 4.40 7.79
CA GLY A 54 -7.35 3.43 8.80
C GLY A 54 -7.01 1.96 8.48
N SER A 55 -6.35 1.65 7.35
CA SER A 55 -5.91 0.29 7.03
C SER A 55 -5.00 -0.26 8.13
N THR A 56 -5.28 -1.50 8.54
CA THR A 56 -4.52 -2.21 9.57
C THR A 56 -3.50 -3.19 8.97
N HIS A 57 -3.42 -3.28 7.64
CA HIS A 57 -2.62 -4.29 6.95
C HIS A 57 -1.81 -3.75 5.76
N GLY A 58 -2.24 -2.67 5.11
CA GLY A 58 -1.49 -1.98 4.06
C GLY A 58 -1.52 -2.62 2.66
N TYR A 59 -2.34 -3.65 2.43
CA TYR A 59 -2.46 -4.32 1.12
C TYR A 59 -3.39 -3.58 0.16
N ASP A 60 -4.24 -2.72 0.70
CA ASP A 60 -5.19 -1.85 0.02
C ASP A 60 -4.52 -0.52 -0.36
N ILE A 61 -3.46 -0.61 -1.18
CA ILE A 61 -2.66 0.54 -1.63
C ILE A 61 -3.52 1.50 -2.46
N VAL A 62 -3.42 2.79 -2.19
CA VAL A 62 -4.06 3.87 -2.95
C VAL A 62 -3.06 4.77 -3.66
N ASN A 63 -1.77 4.72 -3.27
CA ASN A 63 -0.72 5.49 -3.92
C ASN A 63 0.66 4.80 -3.78
N HIS A 64 1.23 4.36 -4.90
CA HIS A 64 2.54 3.70 -4.95
C HIS A 64 3.73 4.67 -4.82
N ASN A 65 3.51 5.98 -4.90
CA ASN A 65 4.57 6.99 -4.93
C ASN A 65 4.88 7.60 -3.55
N ARG A 66 4.27 7.07 -2.49
CA ARG A 66 4.37 7.65 -1.14
C ARG A 66 4.32 6.56 -0.08
N LEU A 67 5.08 6.74 1.00
CA LEU A 67 4.92 5.96 2.23
C LEU A 67 3.58 6.27 2.90
N ASN A 68 3.02 5.30 3.61
CA ASN A 68 1.77 5.50 4.34
C ASN A 68 1.95 6.52 5.48
N PRO A 69 1.26 7.68 5.44
CA PRO A 69 1.41 8.71 6.45
C PRO A 69 0.93 8.27 7.84
N GLU A 70 0.08 7.24 7.95
CA GLU A 70 -0.39 6.72 9.24
C GLU A 70 0.65 5.84 9.95
N ILE A 71 1.64 5.30 9.24
CA ILE A 71 2.71 4.47 9.84
C ILE A 71 3.99 5.28 10.10
N GLY A 72 4.10 6.47 9.49
CA GLY A 72 5.16 7.43 9.74
C GLY A 72 5.61 8.21 8.50
N SER A 73 6.54 9.12 8.73
CA SER A 73 7.20 9.97 7.73
C SER A 73 8.44 9.31 7.13
N GLU A 74 8.92 9.84 6.00
CA GLU A 74 10.19 9.44 5.39
C GLU A 74 11.38 9.59 6.35
N ALA A 75 11.37 10.62 7.20
CA ALA A 75 12.41 10.83 8.21
C ALA A 75 12.41 9.72 9.27
N GLU A 76 11.24 9.25 9.68
CA GLU A 76 11.11 8.14 10.63
C GLU A 76 11.47 6.80 10.00
N PHE A 77 11.12 6.59 8.73
CA PHE A 77 11.58 5.44 7.96
C PHE A 77 13.12 5.43 7.84
N ALA A 78 13.72 6.57 7.52
CA ALA A 78 15.18 6.72 7.47
C ALA A 78 15.83 6.44 8.84
N ALA A 79 15.21 6.86 9.93
CA ALA A 79 15.68 6.57 11.28
C ALA A 79 15.61 5.06 11.62
N LEU A 80 14.55 4.37 11.19
CA LEU A 80 14.45 2.92 11.32
C LEU A 80 15.57 2.21 10.55
N VAL A 81 15.78 2.57 9.28
CA VAL A 81 16.84 2.00 8.43
C VAL A 81 18.23 2.26 9.02
N ALA A 82 18.50 3.48 9.51
CA ALA A 82 19.77 3.82 10.15
C ALA A 82 20.00 2.98 11.43
N THR A 83 18.96 2.77 12.23
CA THR A 83 19.02 1.96 13.45
C THR A 83 19.26 0.50 13.12
N LEU A 84 18.58 -0.06 12.12
CA LEU A 84 18.84 -1.41 11.62
C LEU A 84 20.30 -1.58 11.19
N LYS A 85 20.83 -0.66 10.38
CA LYS A 85 22.24 -0.67 9.95
C LYS A 85 23.20 -0.62 11.13
N LYS A 86 22.95 0.23 12.13
CA LYS A 86 23.76 0.33 13.37
C LYS A 86 23.84 -1.01 14.12
N HIS A 87 22.78 -1.81 14.06
CA HIS A 87 22.70 -3.13 14.70
C HIS A 87 23.09 -4.30 13.76
N GLY A 88 23.61 -4.01 12.57
CA GLY A 88 23.97 -5.04 11.58
C GLY A 88 22.77 -5.83 11.04
N MET A 89 21.58 -5.24 11.11
CA MET A 89 20.32 -5.83 10.64
C MET A 89 19.92 -5.23 9.29
N GLY A 90 19.15 -6.01 8.52
CA GLY A 90 18.55 -5.56 7.26
C GLY A 90 17.03 -5.42 7.34
N LEU A 91 16.43 -5.02 6.21
CA LEU A 91 14.99 -4.85 6.04
C LEU A 91 14.56 -5.58 4.77
N ILE A 92 13.51 -6.39 4.87
CA ILE A 92 12.82 -7.01 3.74
C ILE A 92 11.44 -6.37 3.65
N LEU A 93 11.10 -5.88 2.46
CA LEU A 93 9.84 -5.19 2.21
C LEU A 93 8.84 -6.14 1.55
N ASP A 94 7.64 -6.21 2.11
CA ASP A 94 6.47 -6.73 1.42
C ASP A 94 5.95 -5.69 0.41
N ILE A 95 5.68 -6.12 -0.81
CA ILE A 95 5.24 -5.24 -1.90
C ILE A 95 3.99 -5.82 -2.56
N VAL A 96 3.09 -4.94 -3.01
CA VAL A 96 1.79 -5.32 -3.60
C VAL A 96 1.71 -4.76 -5.02
N PRO A 97 2.31 -5.42 -6.02
CA PRO A 97 2.35 -4.90 -7.39
C PRO A 97 1.10 -5.22 -8.21
N ASN A 98 0.27 -6.16 -7.74
CA ASN A 98 -0.82 -6.73 -8.54
C ASN A 98 -2.08 -5.86 -8.56
N HIS A 99 -2.37 -5.14 -7.48
CA HIS A 99 -3.65 -4.45 -7.31
C HIS A 99 -3.54 -3.19 -6.47
N MET A 100 -4.56 -2.34 -6.59
CA MET A 100 -4.79 -1.14 -5.78
C MET A 100 -6.22 -1.17 -5.23
N ALA A 101 -6.47 -0.44 -4.15
CA ALA A 101 -7.80 -0.28 -3.59
C ALA A 101 -8.67 0.66 -4.44
N VAL A 102 -9.95 0.34 -4.55
CA VAL A 102 -10.98 1.12 -5.25
C VAL A 102 -12.19 1.35 -4.34
N GLY A 103 -13.20 2.10 -4.81
CA GLY A 103 -14.48 2.28 -4.09
C GLY A 103 -14.45 3.34 -2.98
N GLY A 104 -13.59 4.35 -3.09
CA GLY A 104 -13.54 5.51 -2.19
C GLY A 104 -12.92 6.72 -2.89
N ALA A 105 -12.76 7.83 -2.15
CA ALA A 105 -12.22 9.09 -2.68
C ALA A 105 -10.68 9.23 -2.56
N ASP A 106 -9.99 8.14 -2.20
CA ASP A 106 -8.61 8.12 -1.76
C ASP A 106 -7.61 7.64 -2.83
N ASN A 107 -8.07 6.98 -3.90
CA ASN A 107 -7.23 6.56 -5.02
C ASN A 107 -7.41 7.51 -6.20
N ALA A 108 -6.49 8.47 -6.35
CA ALA A 108 -6.56 9.49 -7.40
C ALA A 108 -6.53 8.90 -8.82
N TRP A 109 -5.77 7.82 -9.04
CA TRP A 109 -5.72 7.17 -10.36
C TRP A 109 -7.06 6.52 -10.71
N TRP A 110 -7.68 5.86 -9.74
CA TRP A 110 -9.00 5.26 -9.93
C TRP A 110 -10.07 6.31 -10.20
N LEU A 111 -10.08 7.40 -9.43
CA LEU A 111 -11.04 8.49 -9.63
C LEU A 111 -10.89 9.14 -11.02
N ASP A 112 -9.66 9.32 -11.49
CA ASP A 112 -9.40 9.88 -12.82
C ASP A 112 -9.90 8.94 -13.95
N VAL A 113 -9.75 7.62 -13.78
CA VAL A 113 -10.35 6.62 -14.69
C VAL A 113 -11.88 6.65 -14.66
N LEU A 114 -12.49 6.84 -13.48
CA LEU A 114 -13.95 6.95 -13.39
C LEU A 114 -14.50 8.21 -14.06
N GLU A 115 -13.75 9.32 -14.00
CA GLU A 115 -14.13 10.60 -14.61
C GLU A 115 -13.94 10.58 -16.14
N TRP A 116 -12.79 10.08 -16.61
CA TRP A 116 -12.38 10.21 -18.02
C TRP A 116 -12.46 8.92 -18.85
N GLY A 117 -12.76 7.78 -18.22
CA GLY A 117 -12.81 6.49 -18.88
C GLY A 117 -11.48 6.11 -19.56
N GLU A 118 -11.56 5.58 -20.78
CA GLU A 118 -10.40 5.20 -21.61
C GLU A 118 -9.44 6.36 -21.93
N ALA A 119 -9.92 7.61 -21.84
CA ALA A 119 -9.10 8.79 -22.10
C ALA A 119 -8.19 9.16 -20.91
N SER A 120 -8.41 8.57 -19.73
CA SER A 120 -7.55 8.78 -18.56
C SER A 120 -6.11 8.30 -18.87
N PRO A 121 -5.08 9.08 -18.49
CA PRO A 121 -3.68 8.60 -18.53
C PRO A 121 -3.45 7.35 -17.67
N TYR A 122 -4.36 7.04 -16.74
CA TYR A 122 -4.29 5.87 -15.85
C TYR A 122 -5.16 4.71 -16.33
N ALA A 123 -5.90 4.81 -17.44
CA ALA A 123 -6.76 3.73 -17.92
C ALA A 123 -6.00 2.41 -18.11
N GLY A 124 -4.77 2.46 -18.61
CA GLY A 124 -3.89 1.29 -18.80
C GLY A 124 -3.21 0.76 -17.52
N TYR A 125 -3.37 1.43 -16.37
CA TYR A 125 -2.85 0.94 -15.08
C TYR A 125 -3.81 -0.06 -14.42
N PHE A 126 -5.07 -0.09 -14.83
CA PHE A 126 -6.07 -1.02 -14.34
C PHE A 126 -6.44 -2.01 -15.46
N ASP A 127 -6.63 -3.27 -15.10
CA ASP A 127 -7.08 -4.30 -16.04
C ASP A 127 -8.60 -4.20 -16.23
N ILE A 128 -9.02 -3.33 -17.15
CA ILE A 128 -10.42 -3.04 -17.45
C ILE A 128 -10.75 -3.56 -18.85
N ASN A 129 -11.80 -4.37 -18.95
CA ASN A 129 -12.38 -4.74 -20.24
C ASN A 129 -13.34 -3.65 -20.73
N TRP A 130 -12.84 -2.76 -21.59
CA TRP A 130 -13.59 -1.64 -22.16
C TRP A 130 -14.56 -2.01 -23.30
N ASP A 131 -14.37 -3.18 -23.92
CA ASP A 131 -15.22 -3.68 -25.01
C ASP A 131 -15.82 -5.07 -24.64
N PRO A 132 -16.67 -5.14 -23.59
CA PRO A 132 -17.31 -6.38 -23.21
C PRO A 132 -18.41 -6.78 -24.22
N LEU A 133 -18.80 -8.06 -24.21
CA LEU A 133 -19.91 -8.59 -25.04
C LEU A 133 -21.25 -7.89 -24.80
N ARG A 134 -21.42 -7.28 -23.63
CA ARG A 134 -22.60 -6.48 -23.30
C ARG A 134 -22.45 -5.08 -23.89
N GLU A 135 -23.21 -4.82 -24.96
CA GLU A 135 -23.20 -3.54 -25.67
C GLU A 135 -23.49 -2.33 -24.77
N ASP A 136 -24.32 -2.49 -23.73
CA ASP A 136 -24.66 -1.43 -22.79
C ASP A 136 -23.51 -1.06 -21.82
N LEU A 137 -22.47 -1.89 -21.75
CA LEU A 137 -21.27 -1.68 -20.94
C LEU A 137 -20.05 -1.23 -21.74
N LYS A 138 -20.14 -1.10 -23.08
CA LYS A 138 -19.01 -0.61 -23.88
C LYS A 138 -18.59 0.79 -23.46
N GLY A 139 -17.30 0.99 -23.26
CA GLY A 139 -16.71 2.23 -22.77
C GLY A 139 -17.11 2.59 -21.32
N ARG A 140 -17.68 1.65 -20.55
CA ARG A 140 -18.11 1.88 -19.16
C ARG A 140 -17.47 0.89 -18.21
N VAL A 141 -17.19 1.37 -17.00
CA VAL A 141 -16.78 0.52 -15.88
C VAL A 141 -18.00 0.12 -15.06
N LEU A 142 -18.23 -1.18 -14.90
CA LEU A 142 -19.29 -1.67 -14.00
C LEU A 142 -18.79 -1.66 -12.55
N LEU A 143 -19.46 -0.88 -11.70
CA LEU A 143 -19.16 -0.78 -10.27
C LEU A 143 -20.25 -1.45 -9.41
N PRO A 144 -20.06 -2.69 -8.95
CA PRO A 144 -21.03 -3.39 -8.11
C PRO A 144 -20.91 -2.94 -6.63
N VAL A 145 -21.13 -1.65 -6.37
CA VAL A 145 -20.97 -1.04 -5.03
C VAL A 145 -22.30 -0.83 -4.30
N LEU A 146 -23.42 -0.93 -5.01
CA LEU A 146 -24.75 -0.80 -4.44
C LEU A 146 -25.16 -2.09 -3.73
N GLY A 147 -25.81 -1.98 -2.56
CA GLY A 147 -26.30 -3.14 -1.81
C GLY A 147 -27.51 -3.83 -2.43
N ASP A 148 -28.13 -3.23 -3.45
CA ASP A 148 -29.32 -3.72 -4.15
C ASP A 148 -29.36 -3.14 -5.59
N GLN A 149 -30.40 -3.46 -6.37
CA GLN A 149 -30.65 -2.91 -7.70
C GLN A 149 -30.74 -1.37 -7.68
N TYR A 150 -30.14 -0.72 -8.69
CA TYR A 150 -30.09 0.75 -8.80
C TYR A 150 -31.45 1.43 -8.56
N GLY A 151 -32.52 0.92 -9.18
CA GLY A 151 -33.86 1.49 -9.03
C GLY A 151 -34.37 1.43 -7.58
N ALA A 152 -34.13 0.32 -6.88
CA ALA A 152 -34.56 0.16 -5.50
C ALA A 152 -33.75 1.07 -4.54
N VAL A 153 -32.45 1.23 -4.80
CA VAL A 153 -31.59 2.14 -4.04
C VAL A 153 -31.99 3.60 -4.27
N LEU A 154 -32.30 3.98 -5.51
CA LEU A 154 -32.77 5.32 -5.87
C LEU A 154 -34.13 5.65 -5.24
N GLU A 155 -35.10 4.72 -5.32
CA GLU A 155 -36.43 4.91 -4.71
C GLU A 155 -36.38 5.05 -3.19
N ARG A 156 -35.39 4.44 -2.52
CA ARG A 156 -35.16 4.58 -1.08
C ARG A 156 -34.39 5.85 -0.70
N GLY A 157 -33.92 6.64 -1.66
CA GLY A 157 -33.18 7.88 -1.41
C GLY A 157 -31.78 7.66 -0.82
N GLU A 158 -31.17 6.51 -1.07
CA GLU A 158 -29.80 6.21 -0.64
C GLU A 158 -28.74 6.86 -1.56
N ILE A 159 -29.15 7.26 -2.77
CA ILE A 159 -28.37 8.00 -3.77
C ILE A 159 -29.25 9.08 -4.41
N GLU A 160 -28.64 10.20 -4.83
CA GLU A 160 -29.30 11.41 -5.37
C GLU A 160 -28.92 11.69 -6.83
#